data_AF-A0A968LPF4-F1
#
_entry.id   AF-A0A968LPF4-F1
#
_cell.length_a   1.000
_cell.length_b   1.000
_cell.length_c   1.000
_cell.angle_alpha   90.00
_cell.angle_beta   90.00
_cell.angle_gamma   90.00
#
_symmetry.space_group_name_H-M   'P 1'
#
loop_
_entity.id
_entity.type
_entity.pdbx_description
1 polymer ?
#
loop_
_entity_poly.entity_id
_entity_poly.type
_entity_poly.pdbx_seq_one_letter_code
_entity_poly.pdbx_strand_id
1 'polypeptide(L)'
;MHLLGDPLELTRLPVGDGKFSTTTPQRGVVFVCAAPRDDIGGAFRAGPWIRSDATFDFTAKAVVDGNVNWQSVFTQTLEGNVSRMSGNGLPSHPTGVYPIASSDDAYQYDRNPNRIAAQRLEWNLSVDPLVAAQPTCTPGGAVGVMLSGAVIYNALDAGGRDALAHETQDACQGHPDPRGSYHYHSLSSCAQDTKTGQSKLLGYALDGFGIYGPRDEFGRVLTNADLDECHGRTAAVEWRGRRVVMYHYVATLEYPYTVGCFRGTPIRRAR
;
A
#
# COMPACT_ATOMS: atom_id res chain seq x y z
N MET A 1 12.58 12.75 -9.71
CA MET A 1 11.52 13.14 -10.65
C MET A 1 10.57 11.95 -10.81
N HIS A 2 9.40 12.08 -10.19
CA HIS A 2 8.51 11.05 -9.63
C HIS A 2 7.77 10.16 -10.64
N LEU A 3 7.40 8.97 -10.18
CA LEU A 3 6.73 7.87 -10.90
C LEU A 3 5.21 8.03 -11.07
N LEU A 4 4.65 9.21 -10.85
CA LEU A 4 3.22 9.36 -10.60
C LEU A 4 2.55 10.19 -11.70
N GLY A 5 1.69 9.53 -12.49
CA GLY A 5 0.58 10.14 -13.24
C GLY A 5 0.87 11.28 -14.23
N ASP A 6 -0.19 11.75 -14.90
CA ASP A 6 -0.23 13.10 -15.45
C ASP A 6 -0.30 14.08 -14.28
N PRO A 7 0.51 15.16 -14.22
CA PRO A 7 0.43 16.17 -13.17
C PRO A 7 -0.99 16.70 -12.88
N LEU A 8 -1.87 16.73 -13.89
CA LEU A 8 -3.28 17.13 -13.73
C LEU A 8 -4.07 16.17 -12.82
N GLU A 9 -3.76 14.86 -12.85
CA GLU A 9 -4.45 13.82 -12.07
C GLU A 9 -4.06 13.86 -10.58
N LEU A 10 -2.81 14.18 -10.26
CA LEU A 10 -2.35 14.20 -8.86
C LEU A 10 -2.91 15.35 -8.04
N THR A 11 -3.36 16.42 -8.70
CA THR A 11 -3.91 17.57 -7.99
C THR A 11 -5.36 17.35 -7.56
N ARG A 12 -6.08 16.35 -8.05
CA ARG A 12 -7.50 16.11 -7.72
C ARG A 12 -7.83 14.62 -7.56
N LEU A 13 -7.06 13.90 -6.74
CA LEU A 13 -7.35 12.50 -6.46
C LEU A 13 -8.63 12.37 -5.62
N PRO A 14 -9.54 11.43 -5.92
CA PRO A 14 -10.73 11.20 -5.10
C PRO A 14 -10.34 10.72 -3.69
N VAL A 15 -10.96 11.30 -2.66
CA VAL A 15 -10.79 10.85 -1.27
C VAL A 15 -11.59 9.56 -1.03
N GLY A 16 -10.98 8.63 -0.29
CA GLY A 16 -11.53 7.33 0.06
C GLY A 16 -12.34 7.22 1.36
N ASP A 17 -12.62 8.34 2.04
CA ASP A 17 -13.26 8.33 3.36
C ASP A 17 -14.59 7.57 3.37
N GLY A 18 -14.75 6.66 4.34
CA GLY A 18 -15.95 5.86 4.49
C GLY A 18 -16.15 4.78 3.41
N LYS A 19 -15.24 4.65 2.43
CA LYS A 19 -15.31 3.62 1.38
C LYS A 19 -14.74 2.30 1.86
N PHE A 20 -15.35 1.75 2.91
CA PHE A 20 -15.08 0.39 3.36
C PHE A 20 -16.38 -0.42 3.51
N SER A 21 -16.27 -1.74 3.42
CA SER A 21 -17.38 -2.66 3.68
C SER A 21 -16.92 -3.74 4.65
N THR A 22 -17.82 -4.19 5.52
CA THR A 22 -17.60 -5.36 6.40
C THR A 22 -18.32 -6.60 5.91
N THR A 23 -19.04 -6.52 4.79
CA THR A 23 -19.96 -7.59 4.34
C THR A 23 -19.65 -8.13 2.96
N THR A 24 -19.26 -7.26 2.01
CA THR A 24 -19.03 -7.67 0.62
C THR A 24 -17.91 -6.85 -0.02
N PRO A 25 -17.07 -7.47 -0.87
CA PRO A 25 -16.15 -6.73 -1.71
C PRO A 25 -16.90 -5.86 -2.72
N GLN A 26 -16.36 -4.67 -3.00
CA GLN A 26 -16.91 -3.71 -3.97
C GLN A 26 -15.76 -2.93 -4.61
N ARG A 27 -15.91 -2.60 -5.90
CA ARG A 27 -14.93 -1.77 -6.61
C ARG A 27 -14.79 -0.40 -5.94
N GLY A 28 -13.55 0.05 -5.75
CA GLY A 28 -13.27 1.35 -5.11
C GLY A 28 -13.53 1.37 -3.61
N VAL A 29 -13.63 0.21 -2.96
CA VAL A 29 -13.95 0.04 -1.53
C VAL A 29 -12.99 -0.97 -0.92
N VAL A 30 -12.54 -0.74 0.33
CA VAL A 30 -11.79 -1.76 1.07
C VAL A 30 -12.76 -2.69 1.81
N PHE A 31 -12.71 -3.98 1.53
CA PHE A 31 -13.43 -5.00 2.30
C PHE A 31 -12.62 -5.37 3.53
N VAL A 32 -13.11 -5.04 4.72
CA VAL A 32 -12.42 -5.21 6.01
C VAL A 32 -13.06 -6.29 6.86
N CYS A 33 -12.23 -7.05 7.60
CA CYS A 33 -12.73 -8.14 8.45
C CYS A 33 -13.38 -7.65 9.75
N ALA A 34 -13.10 -6.41 10.13
CA ALA A 34 -13.71 -5.75 11.27
C ALA A 34 -13.89 -4.27 10.92
N ALA A 35 -14.96 -3.67 11.43
CA ALA A 35 -15.15 -2.23 11.30
C ALA A 35 -13.95 -1.48 11.92
N PRO A 36 -13.48 -0.40 11.29
CA PRO A 36 -12.56 0.54 11.91
C PRO A 36 -13.14 1.02 13.24
N ARG A 37 -12.28 1.39 14.20
CA ARG A 37 -12.76 1.89 15.49
C ARG A 37 -12.67 3.40 15.49
N ASP A 38 -13.68 4.05 16.05
CA ASP A 38 -13.64 5.48 16.27
C ASP A 38 -12.48 5.83 17.22
N ASP A 39 -11.81 6.96 16.98
CA ASP A 39 -10.92 7.63 17.94
C ASP A 39 -9.62 6.90 18.35
N ILE A 40 -8.91 6.26 17.39
CA ILE A 40 -7.66 5.53 17.69
C ILE A 40 -6.36 6.38 17.57
N GLY A 41 -6.49 7.70 17.46
CA GLY A 41 -5.36 8.61 17.18
C GLY A 41 -4.97 8.67 15.69
N GLY A 42 -3.84 9.32 15.38
CA GLY A 42 -3.39 9.62 14.01
C GLY A 42 -3.54 11.10 13.67
N ALA A 43 -3.68 11.42 12.38
CA ALA A 43 -3.91 12.78 11.92
C ALA A 43 -5.15 13.40 12.58
N PHE A 44 -4.91 14.47 13.35
CA PHE A 44 -5.91 15.15 14.17
C PHE A 44 -6.53 16.36 13.45
N ARG A 45 -6.01 16.71 12.27
CA ARG A 45 -6.49 17.84 11.48
C ARG A 45 -6.37 17.53 9.99
N ALA A 46 -7.46 17.70 9.25
CA ALA A 46 -7.43 17.66 7.79
C ALA A 46 -6.50 18.74 7.24
N GLY A 47 -5.62 18.36 6.33
CA GLY A 47 -4.72 19.30 5.67
C GLY A 47 -5.42 20.16 4.62
N PRO A 48 -4.85 21.33 4.27
CA PRO A 48 -5.42 22.22 3.24
C PRO A 48 -5.44 21.59 1.84
N TRP A 49 -4.73 20.47 1.64
CA TRP A 49 -4.78 19.69 0.40
C TRP A 49 -6.08 18.92 0.23
N ILE A 50 -6.82 18.61 1.30
CA ILE A 50 -8.14 17.97 1.22
C ILE A 50 -9.20 19.04 0.94
N ARG A 51 -9.93 18.89 -0.15
CA ARG A 51 -10.90 19.88 -0.64
C ARG A 51 -12.33 19.49 -0.26
N SER A 52 -13.22 20.48 -0.26
CA SER A 52 -14.65 20.31 0.02
C SER A 52 -15.40 19.50 -1.03
N ASP A 53 -14.83 19.28 -2.22
CA ASP A 53 -15.41 18.48 -3.30
C ASP A 53 -15.03 16.99 -3.21
N ALA A 54 -14.55 16.54 -2.04
CA ALA A 54 -14.08 15.17 -1.79
C ALA A 54 -12.91 14.72 -2.70
N THR A 55 -12.10 15.68 -3.13
CA THR A 55 -10.79 15.42 -3.76
C THR A 55 -9.66 15.91 -2.86
N PHE A 56 -8.44 15.44 -3.11
CA PHE A 56 -7.25 15.99 -2.47
C PHE A 56 -6.11 16.23 -3.46
N ASP A 57 -5.28 17.22 -3.15
CA ASP A 57 -4.07 17.55 -3.89
C ASP A 57 -2.88 16.77 -3.32
N PHE A 58 -2.51 15.67 -3.96
CA PHE A 58 -1.38 14.88 -3.50
C PHE A 58 -0.07 15.68 -3.55
N THR A 59 0.05 16.65 -4.47
CA THR A 59 1.29 17.44 -4.65
C THR A 59 1.47 18.55 -3.62
N ALA A 60 0.38 18.98 -2.96
CA ALA A 60 0.40 20.00 -1.92
C ALA A 60 0.34 19.41 -0.49
N LYS A 61 0.33 18.07 -0.38
CA LYS A 61 0.25 17.39 0.91
C LYS A 61 1.55 17.56 1.69
N ALA A 62 1.44 17.85 2.99
CA ALA A 62 2.60 17.92 3.89
C ALA A 62 3.28 16.53 3.97
N VAL A 63 4.60 16.55 3.97
CA VAL A 63 5.46 15.37 3.93
C VAL A 63 6.44 15.46 5.10
N VAL A 64 6.58 14.37 5.86
CA VAL A 64 7.53 14.33 6.98
C VAL A 64 8.96 14.41 6.45
N ASP A 65 9.70 15.42 6.89
CA ASP A 65 11.07 15.67 6.44
C ASP A 65 12.03 14.62 6.99
N GLY A 66 13.05 14.29 6.21
CA GLY A 66 14.14 13.43 6.67
C GLY A 66 14.84 12.66 5.57
N ASN A 67 15.95 12.04 5.96
CA ASN A 67 16.74 11.16 5.11
C ASN A 67 17.42 10.08 5.96
N VAL A 68 16.63 9.39 6.78
CA VAL A 68 17.13 8.37 7.72
C VAL A 68 17.36 7.08 6.95
N ASN A 69 18.61 6.61 6.92
CA ASN A 69 18.98 5.36 6.25
C ASN A 69 18.82 4.16 7.17
N TRP A 70 18.36 3.05 6.61
CA TRP A 70 18.13 1.81 7.34
C TRP A 70 18.97 0.66 6.77
N GLN A 71 19.44 -0.22 7.64
CA GLN A 71 19.98 -1.52 7.23
C GLN A 71 18.81 -2.45 6.91
N SER A 72 18.26 -2.34 5.70
CA SER A 72 17.18 -3.20 5.25
C SER A 72 17.67 -4.64 5.05
N VAL A 73 16.90 -5.58 5.57
CA VAL A 73 17.08 -7.02 5.33
C VAL A 73 15.77 -7.55 4.80
N PHE A 74 15.76 -8.00 3.55
CA PHE A 74 14.65 -8.71 2.95
C PHE A 74 15.19 -9.80 2.03
N THR A 75 14.76 -11.03 2.27
CA THR A 75 15.16 -12.20 1.50
C THR A 75 13.93 -12.96 1.06
N GLN A 76 13.94 -13.38 -0.20
CA GLN A 76 12.95 -14.27 -0.77
C GLN A 76 13.65 -15.52 -1.29
N THR A 77 13.30 -16.69 -0.76
CA THR A 77 13.80 -17.98 -1.23
C THR A 77 12.65 -18.84 -1.72
N LEU A 78 12.93 -19.64 -2.74
CA LEU A 78 11.97 -20.55 -3.33
C LEU A 78 12.26 -21.97 -2.84
N GLU A 79 11.31 -22.56 -2.13
CA GLU A 79 11.37 -23.92 -1.60
C GLU A 79 10.17 -24.70 -2.15
N GLY A 80 10.38 -25.43 -3.26
CA GLY A 80 9.31 -26.14 -3.95
C GLY A 80 8.22 -25.19 -4.46
N ASN A 81 7.00 -25.34 -3.95
CA ASN A 81 5.84 -24.50 -4.28
C ASN A 81 5.63 -23.32 -3.31
N VAL A 82 6.60 -23.06 -2.42
CA VAL A 82 6.53 -21.98 -1.43
C VAL A 82 7.60 -20.94 -1.73
N SER A 83 7.19 -19.68 -1.68
CA SER A 83 8.09 -18.53 -1.58
C SER A 83 8.20 -18.14 -0.11
N ARG A 84 9.32 -18.49 0.52
CA ARG A 84 9.64 -18.07 1.88
C ARG A 84 10.24 -16.67 1.85
N MET A 85 9.59 -15.75 2.52
CA MET A 85 10.01 -14.37 2.65
C MET A 85 10.37 -14.12 4.11
N SER A 86 11.56 -13.56 4.35
CA SER A 86 11.98 -13.13 5.67
C SER A 86 12.64 -11.76 5.62
N GLY A 87 12.50 -10.99 6.68
CA GLY A 87 13.11 -9.67 6.73
C GLY A 87 12.92 -8.95 8.06
N ASN A 88 13.48 -7.75 8.12
CA ASN A 88 13.41 -6.89 9.30
C ASN A 88 12.38 -5.75 9.19
N GLY A 89 11.54 -5.74 8.15
CA GLY A 89 10.47 -4.75 7.96
C GLY A 89 10.94 -3.32 7.69
N LEU A 90 12.25 -3.09 7.55
CA LEU A 90 12.80 -1.78 7.23
C LEU A 90 12.93 -1.60 5.72
N PRO A 91 12.60 -0.40 5.18
CA PRO A 91 12.67 -0.16 3.75
C PRO A 91 14.11 -0.06 3.25
N SER A 92 14.32 -0.44 1.99
CA SER A 92 15.60 -0.32 1.27
C SER A 92 15.87 1.10 0.74
N HIS A 93 15.13 2.09 1.22
CA HIS A 93 15.26 3.51 0.89
C HIS A 93 15.22 4.33 2.19
N PRO A 94 15.65 5.61 2.14
CA PRO A 94 15.55 6.48 3.30
C PRO A 94 14.10 6.76 3.71
N THR A 95 13.91 7.17 4.96
CA THR A 95 12.61 7.61 5.49
C THR A 95 12.68 9.03 6.06
N GLY A 96 11.51 9.57 6.40
CA GLY A 96 11.38 10.75 7.24
C GLY A 96 11.90 10.52 8.66
N VAL A 97 12.02 11.60 9.44
CA VAL A 97 12.37 11.54 10.86
C VAL A 97 11.09 11.34 11.68
N TYR A 98 10.99 10.19 12.33
CA TYR A 98 9.89 9.88 13.27
C TYR A 98 10.43 9.70 14.70
N PRO A 99 9.76 10.21 15.74
CA PRO A 99 8.47 10.91 15.72
C PRO A 99 8.53 12.26 15.00
N ILE A 100 7.40 12.73 14.48
CA ILE A 100 7.36 14.00 13.74
C ILE A 100 7.76 15.12 14.70
N ALA A 101 8.78 15.89 14.32
CA ALA A 101 9.29 16.98 15.14
C ALA A 101 8.31 18.15 15.14
N SER A 102 8.20 18.89 16.25
CA SER A 102 7.32 20.07 16.32
C SER A 102 7.73 21.23 15.41
N SER A 103 8.94 21.16 14.83
CA SER A 103 9.45 22.11 13.83
C SER A 103 9.13 21.72 12.38
N ASP A 104 8.67 20.48 12.15
CA ASP A 104 8.26 19.97 10.85
C ASP A 104 6.82 20.46 10.55
N ASP A 105 6.53 20.84 9.30
CA ASP A 105 5.22 21.38 8.94
C ASP A 105 4.12 20.31 8.99
N ALA A 106 4.47 19.03 8.77
CA ALA A 106 3.58 17.89 8.94
C ALA A 106 2.99 17.81 10.36
N TYR A 107 3.73 18.27 11.38
CA TYR A 107 3.31 18.26 12.79
C TYR A 107 1.99 18.99 13.04
N GLN A 108 1.64 19.96 12.19
CA GLN A 108 0.40 20.73 12.29
C GLN A 108 -0.86 19.90 11.99
N TYR A 109 -0.69 18.74 11.36
CA TYR A 109 -1.78 17.88 10.88
C TYR A 109 -1.77 16.50 11.55
N ASP A 110 -0.57 15.97 11.79
CA ASP A 110 -0.35 14.69 12.43
C ASP A 110 0.95 14.73 13.22
N ARG A 111 0.91 14.27 14.47
CA ARG A 111 2.09 14.27 15.34
C ARG A 111 2.93 13.02 15.18
N ASN A 112 2.36 11.94 14.61
CA ASN A 112 2.82 10.55 14.65
C ASN A 112 3.95 10.34 15.69
N PRO A 113 3.59 10.08 16.97
CA PRO A 113 4.56 10.02 18.07
C PRO A 113 5.43 8.75 18.04
N ASN A 114 5.26 7.90 17.02
CA ASN A 114 5.86 6.57 16.95
C ASN A 114 7.28 6.63 16.39
N ARG A 115 8.03 5.53 16.56
CA ARG A 115 9.41 5.38 16.08
C ARG A 115 9.50 4.18 15.16
N ILE A 116 10.15 4.34 14.01
CA ILE A 116 10.46 3.21 13.13
C ILE A 116 11.42 2.26 13.86
N ALA A 117 11.08 0.97 13.88
CA ALA A 117 11.86 -0.08 14.50
C ALA A 117 11.82 -1.34 13.63
N ALA A 118 12.90 -2.13 13.68
CA ALA A 118 12.95 -3.41 13.00
C ALA A 118 11.83 -4.35 13.49
N GLN A 119 11.15 -5.00 12.56
CA GLN A 119 10.06 -5.95 12.78
C GLN A 119 10.47 -7.33 12.27
N ARG A 120 9.98 -8.41 12.89
CA ARG A 120 10.22 -9.76 12.36
C ARG A 120 9.19 -10.08 11.27
N LEU A 121 9.63 -10.14 10.01
CA LEU A 121 8.81 -10.61 8.90
C LEU A 121 9.18 -12.06 8.57
N GLU A 122 8.19 -12.95 8.56
CA GLU A 122 8.32 -14.33 8.09
C GLU A 122 7.01 -14.80 7.47
N TRP A 123 7.01 -15.02 6.16
CA TRP A 123 5.84 -15.45 5.42
C TRP A 123 6.18 -16.54 4.40
N ASN A 124 5.25 -17.47 4.25
CA ASN A 124 5.34 -18.56 3.29
C ASN A 124 4.17 -18.43 2.32
N LEU A 125 4.41 -17.81 1.17
CA LEU A 125 3.38 -17.59 0.15
C LEU A 125 3.42 -18.73 -0.88
N SER A 126 2.25 -19.10 -1.43
CA SER A 126 2.22 -19.99 -2.60
C SER A 126 2.90 -19.29 -3.79
N VAL A 127 3.73 -20.02 -4.53
CA VAL A 127 4.31 -19.51 -5.80
C VAL A 127 3.34 -19.63 -6.98
N ASP A 128 2.23 -20.35 -6.78
CA ASP A 128 1.14 -20.55 -7.72
C ASP A 128 -0.19 -20.28 -6.98
N PRO A 129 -0.49 -19.00 -6.67
CA PRO A 129 -1.72 -18.62 -6.00
C PRO A 129 -2.93 -18.86 -6.93
N LEU A 130 -3.99 -19.42 -6.36
CA LEU A 130 -5.25 -19.66 -7.07
C LEU A 130 -6.29 -18.64 -6.67
N VAL A 131 -7.09 -18.18 -7.64
CA VAL A 131 -8.25 -17.34 -7.39
C VAL A 131 -9.25 -18.14 -6.56
N ALA A 132 -9.58 -17.64 -5.37
CA ALA A 132 -10.55 -18.23 -4.50
C ALA A 132 -11.98 -18.04 -5.04
N ALA A 133 -12.87 -18.97 -4.70
CA ALA A 133 -14.28 -18.91 -5.12
C ALA A 133 -14.98 -17.63 -4.62
N GLN A 134 -14.57 -17.11 -3.47
CA GLN A 134 -15.07 -15.86 -2.89
C GLN A 134 -13.90 -15.03 -2.37
N PRO A 135 -13.92 -13.70 -2.57
CA PRO A 135 -12.96 -12.82 -1.93
C PRO A 135 -13.00 -12.89 -0.40
N THR A 136 -11.85 -12.68 0.23
CA THR A 136 -11.72 -12.58 1.69
C THR A 136 -11.39 -11.15 2.09
N CYS A 137 -11.96 -10.70 3.20
CA CYS A 137 -11.69 -9.39 3.77
C CYS A 137 -10.20 -9.20 4.15
N THR A 138 -9.77 -7.94 4.22
CA THR A 138 -8.45 -7.54 4.72
C THR A 138 -8.48 -7.35 6.24
N PRO A 139 -7.43 -7.78 6.97
CA PRO A 139 -7.31 -7.51 8.40
C PRO A 139 -6.92 -6.05 8.66
N GLY A 140 -7.02 -5.61 9.92
CA GLY A 140 -6.25 -4.45 10.36
C GLY A 140 -4.75 -4.77 10.31
N GLY A 141 -3.97 -3.93 9.63
CA GLY A 141 -2.52 -4.09 9.44
C GLY A 141 -2.13 -4.52 8.03
N ALA A 142 -0.95 -5.13 7.90
CA ALA A 142 -0.44 -5.51 6.58
C ALA A 142 -1.36 -6.43 5.75
N VAL A 143 -1.50 -6.07 4.49
CA VAL A 143 -2.12 -6.88 3.44
C VAL A 143 -1.10 -7.45 2.48
N GLY A 144 0.16 -7.06 2.60
CA GLY A 144 1.27 -7.61 1.83
C GLY A 144 2.62 -7.05 2.25
N VAL A 145 3.60 -7.26 1.39
CA VAL A 145 4.97 -6.76 1.51
C VAL A 145 5.51 -6.27 0.19
N MET A 146 6.21 -5.15 0.25
CA MET A 146 6.85 -4.56 -0.91
C MET A 146 8.27 -5.10 -1.04
N LEU A 147 8.81 -5.14 -2.26
CA LEU A 147 10.19 -5.53 -2.54
C LEU A 147 11.22 -4.58 -1.91
N SER A 148 10.79 -3.41 -1.42
CA SER A 148 11.60 -2.54 -0.57
C SER A 148 11.84 -3.13 0.83
N GLY A 149 11.15 -4.20 1.22
CA GLY A 149 11.31 -4.88 2.52
C GLY A 149 10.31 -4.45 3.59
N ALA A 150 9.66 -3.30 3.43
CA ALA A 150 8.60 -2.82 4.31
C ALA A 150 7.22 -3.38 3.89
N VAL A 151 6.30 -3.39 4.85
CA VAL A 151 4.97 -3.95 4.66
C VAL A 151 4.01 -2.93 4.04
N ILE A 152 2.96 -3.40 3.39
CA ILE A 152 1.87 -2.54 2.88
C ILE A 152 0.57 -2.90 3.60
N TYR A 153 -0.15 -1.90 4.07
CA TYR A 153 -1.46 -1.99 4.72
C TYR A 153 -2.55 -1.71 3.66
N ASN A 154 -3.82 -1.93 4.00
CA ASN A 154 -4.90 -1.45 3.14
C ASN A 154 -4.98 0.10 3.20
N ALA A 155 -5.81 0.71 2.35
CA ALA A 155 -5.89 2.17 2.21
C ALA A 155 -6.42 2.93 3.43
N LEU A 156 -6.88 2.23 4.46
CA LEU A 156 -7.56 2.83 5.59
C LEU A 156 -6.58 3.18 6.71
N ASP A 157 -6.82 4.32 7.35
CA ASP A 157 -6.29 4.55 8.67
C ASP A 157 -7.10 3.76 9.71
N ALA A 158 -6.68 3.83 10.97
CA ALA A 158 -7.31 3.07 12.04
C ALA A 158 -8.80 3.46 12.28
N GLY A 159 -9.17 4.69 11.91
CA GLY A 159 -10.52 5.25 11.99
C GLY A 159 -11.37 5.07 10.72
N GLY A 160 -10.85 4.38 9.70
CA GLY A 160 -11.61 4.12 8.47
C GLY A 160 -11.63 5.29 7.47
N ARG A 161 -10.75 6.27 7.64
CA ARG A 161 -10.51 7.32 6.66
C ARG A 161 -9.47 6.88 5.64
N ASP A 162 -9.36 7.62 4.55
CA ASP A 162 -8.27 7.47 3.59
C ASP A 162 -6.93 7.87 4.23
N ALA A 163 -6.09 6.88 4.55
CA ALA A 163 -4.80 7.11 5.20
C ALA A 163 -3.88 7.99 4.35
N LEU A 164 -3.87 7.82 3.02
CA LEU A 164 -3.03 8.60 2.13
C LEU A 164 -3.42 10.08 2.15
N ALA A 165 -4.72 10.37 2.25
CA ALA A 165 -5.22 11.73 2.29
C ALA A 165 -5.01 12.37 3.68
N HIS A 166 -5.29 11.64 4.77
CA HIS A 166 -5.35 12.22 6.12
C HIS A 166 -4.03 12.15 6.90
N GLU A 167 -3.39 10.98 6.98
CA GLU A 167 -2.17 10.80 7.76
C GLU A 167 -0.98 11.46 7.05
N THR A 168 0.02 11.94 7.80
CA THR A 168 1.24 12.46 7.16
C THR A 168 2.24 11.33 6.96
N GLN A 169 2.74 11.19 5.73
CA GLN A 169 3.78 10.22 5.40
C GLN A 169 5.06 10.93 5.01
N ASP A 170 6.16 10.20 4.96
CA ASP A 170 7.43 10.73 4.46
C ASP A 170 7.46 10.78 2.92
N ALA A 171 8.59 11.24 2.36
CA ALA A 171 8.75 11.42 0.92
C ALA A 171 8.59 10.12 0.10
N CYS A 172 8.66 8.95 0.75
CA CYS A 172 8.41 7.64 0.16
C CYS A 172 7.01 7.08 0.47
N GLN A 173 6.11 7.92 1.00
CA GLN A 173 4.72 7.61 1.33
C GLN A 173 4.55 6.51 2.38
N GLY A 174 5.52 6.35 3.27
CA GLY A 174 5.39 5.46 4.44
C GLY A 174 5.49 6.19 5.76
N HIS A 175 5.06 5.51 6.82
CA HIS A 175 5.10 5.99 8.20
C HIS A 175 5.05 4.83 9.22
N PRO A 176 5.48 5.03 10.49
CA PRO A 176 5.43 4.00 11.52
C PRO A 176 4.07 3.91 12.23
N ASP A 177 3.67 2.69 12.56
CA ASP A 177 2.58 2.40 13.50
C ASP A 177 3.08 2.43 14.97
N PRO A 178 2.20 2.30 15.99
CA PRO A 178 2.58 2.26 17.40
C PRO A 178 3.52 1.11 17.82
N ARG A 179 3.66 0.07 16.98
CA ARG A 179 4.60 -1.04 17.19
C ARG A 179 5.95 -0.77 16.52
N GLY A 180 6.07 0.35 15.82
CA GLY A 180 7.24 0.77 15.06
C GLY A 180 7.35 0.16 13.67
N SER A 181 6.30 -0.49 13.17
CA SER A 181 6.26 -1.02 11.81
C SER A 181 6.16 0.11 10.81
N TYR A 182 7.22 0.36 10.04
CA TYR A 182 7.14 1.23 8.87
C TYR A 182 6.29 0.56 7.78
N HIS A 183 5.30 1.26 7.27
CA HIS A 183 4.36 0.71 6.29
C HIS A 183 3.84 1.77 5.33
N TYR A 184 3.35 1.30 4.18
CA TYR A 184 2.64 2.11 3.19
C TYR A 184 1.14 1.83 3.23
N HIS A 185 0.34 2.78 2.76
CA HIS A 185 -1.08 2.59 2.45
C HIS A 185 -1.38 2.69 0.94
N SER A 186 -0.39 3.07 0.14
CA SER A 186 -0.52 3.33 -1.29
C SER A 186 0.76 2.97 -2.05
N LEU A 187 0.77 3.21 -3.36
CA LEU A 187 1.96 3.05 -4.20
C LEU A 187 3.05 4.04 -3.76
N SER A 188 4.14 3.53 -3.18
CA SER A 188 5.32 4.32 -2.83
C SER A 188 6.01 4.95 -4.05
N SER A 189 6.35 6.22 -3.96
CA SER A 189 7.11 7.01 -4.93
C SER A 189 8.57 6.54 -5.04
N CYS A 190 9.02 5.78 -4.03
CA CYS A 190 10.33 5.15 -3.94
C CYS A 190 10.30 3.67 -4.39
N ALA A 191 9.14 3.16 -4.81
CA ALA A 191 9.05 1.84 -5.43
C ALA A 191 9.83 1.79 -6.76
N GLN A 192 10.49 0.67 -7.03
CA GLN A 192 11.27 0.49 -8.25
C GLN A 192 10.41 -0.02 -9.41
N ASP A 193 9.69 0.89 -10.07
CA ASP A 193 8.87 0.59 -11.25
C ASP A 193 9.48 1.10 -12.57
N THR A 194 8.95 0.64 -13.71
CA THR A 194 9.24 1.19 -15.04
C THR A 194 8.53 2.52 -15.25
N LYS A 195 9.15 3.41 -16.02
CA LYS A 195 8.53 4.69 -16.43
C LYS A 195 7.68 4.56 -17.69
N THR A 196 7.93 3.53 -18.49
CA THR A 196 7.27 3.24 -19.75
C THR A 196 7.03 1.75 -19.89
N GLY A 197 6.04 1.38 -20.70
CA GLY A 197 5.64 -0.01 -20.85
C GLY A 197 4.97 -0.58 -19.60
N GLN A 198 4.89 -1.90 -19.54
CA GLN A 198 4.25 -2.62 -18.45
C GLN A 198 4.98 -2.40 -17.12
N SER A 199 4.20 -2.21 -16.06
CA SER A 199 4.73 -2.09 -14.71
C SER A 199 5.32 -3.41 -14.22
N LYS A 200 6.32 -3.30 -13.34
CA LYS A 200 7.00 -4.42 -12.68
C LYS A 200 6.23 -4.88 -11.44
N LEU A 201 6.58 -6.08 -10.99
CA LEU A 201 6.24 -6.57 -9.67
C LEU A 201 6.89 -5.67 -8.60
N LEU A 202 6.08 -5.14 -7.70
CA LEU A 202 6.52 -4.24 -6.62
C LEU A 202 6.43 -4.88 -5.24
N GLY A 203 5.66 -5.96 -5.11
CA GLY A 203 5.44 -6.64 -3.85
C GLY A 203 4.53 -7.86 -4.00
N TYR A 204 4.15 -8.45 -2.89
CA TYR A 204 3.24 -9.60 -2.82
C TYR A 204 2.18 -9.36 -1.77
N ALA A 205 0.93 -9.65 -2.11
CA ALA A 205 -0.17 -9.71 -1.16
C ALA A 205 -0.08 -10.99 -0.31
N LEU A 206 -0.69 -10.98 0.88
CA LEU A 206 -0.65 -12.12 1.80
C LEU A 206 -1.37 -13.36 1.28
N ASP A 207 -2.13 -13.27 0.19
CA ASP A 207 -2.75 -14.41 -0.51
C ASP A 207 -1.87 -15.00 -1.63
N GLY A 208 -0.65 -14.49 -1.78
CA GLY A 208 0.37 -14.99 -2.70
C GLY A 208 0.40 -14.32 -4.06
N PHE A 209 -0.61 -13.53 -4.42
CA PHE A 209 -0.61 -12.79 -5.69
C PHE A 209 0.35 -11.60 -5.64
N GLY A 210 0.93 -11.28 -6.81
CA GLY A 210 1.79 -10.11 -6.96
C GLY A 210 1.02 -8.79 -6.90
N ILE A 211 1.70 -7.76 -6.43
CA ILE A 211 1.27 -6.35 -6.50
C ILE A 211 2.17 -5.67 -7.54
N TYR A 212 1.59 -5.23 -8.65
CA TYR A 212 2.29 -4.57 -9.75
C TYR A 212 2.02 -3.07 -9.74
N GLY A 213 2.87 -2.29 -10.39
CA GLY A 213 2.60 -0.87 -10.63
C GLY A 213 1.40 -0.61 -11.57
N PRO A 214 1.08 0.65 -11.86
CA PRO A 214 -0.19 1.05 -12.43
C PRO A 214 -0.34 0.80 -13.94
N ARG A 215 0.70 0.33 -14.65
CA ARG A 215 0.68 0.27 -16.12
C ARG A 215 0.42 -1.13 -16.65
N ASP A 216 -0.52 -1.22 -17.58
CA ASP A 216 -0.86 -2.45 -18.30
C ASP A 216 0.20 -2.87 -19.33
N GLU A 217 -0.03 -3.98 -20.01
CA GLU A 217 0.89 -4.53 -21.02
C GLU A 217 1.17 -3.59 -22.20
N PHE A 218 0.37 -2.54 -22.38
CA PHE A 218 0.53 -1.50 -23.41
C PHE A 218 1.11 -0.20 -22.84
N GLY A 219 1.43 -0.15 -21.54
CA GLY A 219 1.97 1.02 -20.86
C GLY A 219 0.92 2.06 -20.46
N ARG A 220 -0.37 1.77 -20.63
CA ARG A 220 -1.48 2.64 -20.23
C ARG A 220 -1.65 2.56 -18.71
N VAL A 221 -1.80 3.72 -18.07
CA VAL A 221 -2.10 3.83 -16.64
C VAL A 221 -3.52 3.35 -16.40
N LEU A 222 -3.67 2.39 -15.50
CA LEU A 222 -4.94 1.78 -15.12
C LEU A 222 -5.66 2.61 -14.06
N THR A 223 -6.99 2.58 -14.15
CA THR A 223 -7.93 3.20 -13.20
C THR A 223 -8.79 2.13 -12.56
N ASN A 224 -9.61 2.50 -11.57
CA ASN A 224 -10.61 1.62 -10.99
C ASN A 224 -11.58 1.07 -12.04
N ALA A 225 -11.80 1.76 -13.17
CA ALA A 225 -12.62 1.25 -14.27
C ALA A 225 -12.07 -0.04 -14.89
N ASP A 226 -10.75 -0.25 -14.82
CA ASP A 226 -10.05 -1.41 -15.37
C ASP A 226 -9.87 -2.57 -14.36
N LEU A 227 -10.23 -2.38 -13.09
CA LEU A 227 -9.96 -3.32 -11.99
C LEU A 227 -11.23 -3.94 -11.41
N ASP A 228 -11.08 -5.10 -10.76
CA ASP A 228 -12.18 -5.81 -10.10
C ASP A 228 -12.49 -5.28 -8.69
N GLU A 229 -13.40 -5.94 -7.98
CA GLU A 229 -13.81 -5.59 -6.61
C GLU A 229 -12.69 -5.68 -5.56
N CYS A 230 -11.61 -6.40 -5.86
CA CYS A 230 -10.42 -6.52 -5.00
C CYS A 230 -9.25 -5.66 -5.45
N HIS A 231 -9.49 -4.80 -6.45
CA HIS A 231 -8.48 -3.91 -7.02
C HIS A 231 -7.35 -4.66 -7.74
N GLY A 232 -7.71 -5.75 -8.40
CA GLY A 232 -6.81 -6.48 -9.28
C GLY A 232 -7.45 -6.82 -10.62
N ARG A 233 -6.72 -7.59 -11.42
CA ARG A 233 -7.18 -8.08 -12.72
C ARG A 233 -6.42 -9.34 -13.13
N THR A 234 -6.97 -10.09 -14.08
CA THR A 234 -6.26 -11.16 -14.77
C THR A 234 -5.72 -10.66 -16.10
N ALA A 235 -4.40 -10.66 -16.25
CA ALA A 235 -3.73 -10.30 -17.51
C ALA A 235 -2.34 -10.93 -17.59
N ALA A 236 -1.68 -10.77 -18.74
CA ALA A 236 -0.31 -11.23 -18.92
C ALA A 236 0.67 -10.38 -18.11
N VAL A 237 1.43 -10.95 -17.19
CA VAL A 237 2.49 -10.29 -16.39
C VAL A 237 3.78 -11.10 -16.42
N GLU A 238 4.90 -10.45 -16.07
CA GLU A 238 6.15 -11.14 -15.79
C GLU A 238 6.09 -11.71 -14.37
N TRP A 239 6.16 -13.03 -14.25
CA TRP A 239 6.14 -13.78 -13.00
C TRP A 239 7.30 -14.77 -13.00
N ARG A 240 8.29 -14.53 -12.14
CA ARG A 240 9.43 -15.44 -11.90
C ARG A 240 10.21 -15.79 -13.18
N GLY A 241 10.52 -14.79 -13.99
CA GLY A 241 11.27 -14.93 -15.24
C GLY A 241 10.44 -15.35 -16.44
N ARG A 242 9.11 -15.47 -16.31
CA ARG A 242 8.22 -15.96 -17.37
C ARG A 242 7.00 -15.07 -17.54
N ARG A 243 6.56 -14.90 -18.78
CA ARG A 243 5.29 -14.24 -19.07
C ARG A 243 4.16 -15.24 -18.85
N VAL A 244 3.23 -14.93 -17.95
CA VAL A 244 2.07 -15.78 -17.61
C VAL A 244 0.80 -14.93 -17.56
N VAL A 245 -0.35 -15.53 -17.87
CA VAL A 245 -1.65 -14.90 -17.64
C VAL A 245 -2.13 -15.32 -16.25
N MET A 246 -2.16 -14.39 -15.31
CA MET A 246 -2.58 -14.66 -13.93
C MET A 246 -3.27 -13.45 -13.32
N TYR A 247 -4.05 -13.70 -12.26
CA TYR A 247 -4.55 -12.63 -11.42
C TYR A 247 -3.39 -11.93 -10.69
N HIS A 248 -3.49 -10.61 -10.54
CA HIS A 248 -2.56 -9.80 -9.77
C HIS A 248 -3.25 -8.51 -9.32
N TYR A 249 -2.76 -7.92 -8.24
CA TYR A 249 -3.17 -6.59 -7.79
C TYR A 249 -2.43 -5.51 -8.55
N VAL A 250 -3.07 -4.36 -8.72
CA VAL A 250 -2.49 -3.21 -9.40
C VAL A 250 -2.44 -2.04 -8.44
N ALA A 251 -1.26 -1.46 -8.28
CA ALA A 251 -1.04 -0.29 -7.47
C ALA A 251 -1.33 0.98 -8.28
N THR A 252 -2.43 1.67 -7.98
CA THR A 252 -2.95 2.84 -8.72
C THR A 252 -2.93 4.11 -7.87
N LEU A 253 -3.26 5.25 -8.50
CA LEU A 253 -3.45 6.53 -7.83
C LEU A 253 -4.86 6.72 -7.26
N GLU A 254 -5.84 5.93 -7.72
CA GLU A 254 -7.21 5.97 -7.20
C GLU A 254 -7.36 5.04 -5.99
N TYR A 255 -8.05 5.51 -4.95
CA TYR A 255 -8.44 4.69 -3.81
C TYR A 255 -9.19 3.41 -4.28
N PRO A 256 -8.91 2.21 -3.71
CA PRO A 256 -8.09 1.91 -2.53
C PRO A 256 -6.58 1.75 -2.78
N TYR A 257 -6.05 2.27 -3.89
CA TYR A 257 -4.64 2.29 -4.26
C TYR A 257 -3.99 0.93 -4.52
N THR A 258 -4.28 -0.09 -3.72
CA THR A 258 -3.76 -1.46 -3.80
C THR A 258 -4.83 -2.46 -3.35
N VAL A 259 -4.51 -3.46 -2.52
CA VAL A 259 -5.38 -4.59 -2.18
C VAL A 259 -6.67 -4.12 -1.47
N GLY A 260 -7.82 -4.20 -2.16
CA GLY A 260 -9.14 -3.92 -1.59
C GLY A 260 -9.77 -5.12 -0.87
N CYS A 261 -9.49 -6.33 -1.36
CA CYS A 261 -9.75 -7.61 -0.71
C CYS A 261 -8.72 -8.65 -1.17
N PHE A 262 -8.64 -9.77 -0.47
CA PHE A 262 -7.89 -10.92 -0.96
C PHE A 262 -8.72 -11.71 -1.98
N ARG A 263 -8.17 -11.91 -3.17
CA ARG A 263 -8.73 -12.73 -4.24
C ARG A 263 -8.23 -14.16 -4.22
N GLY A 264 -7.12 -14.43 -3.52
CA GLY A 264 -6.62 -15.77 -3.23
C GLY A 264 -6.95 -16.24 -1.80
N THR A 265 -6.17 -17.19 -1.31
CA THR A 265 -6.25 -17.66 0.09
C THR A 265 -5.15 -17.01 0.92
N PRO A 266 -5.45 -16.02 1.79
CA PRO A 266 -4.44 -15.36 2.59
C PRO A 266 -3.78 -16.31 3.59
N ILE A 267 -2.48 -16.16 3.79
CA ILE A 267 -1.78 -16.86 4.86
C ILE A 267 -2.36 -16.45 6.22
N ARG A 268 -2.49 -17.42 7.12
CA ARG A 268 -2.81 -17.13 8.52
C ARG A 268 -1.58 -16.52 9.17
N ARG A 269 -1.70 -15.32 9.72
CA ARG A 269 -0.65 -14.79 10.59
C ARG A 269 -0.50 -15.73 11.78
N ALA A 270 0.73 -16.19 12.05
CA ALA A 270 1.03 -16.82 13.33
C ALA A 270 0.67 -15.82 14.43
N ARG A 271 -0.09 -16.28 15.43
CA ARG A 271 -0.45 -15.48 16.60
C ARG A 271 0.78 -15.24 17.46
#